data_AF-A0A2A5W766-F1
#
_entry.id   AF-A0A2A5W766-F1
#
_cell.length_a   1.000
_cell.length_b   1.000
_cell.length_c   1.000
_cell.angle_alpha   90.00
_cell.angle_beta   90.00
_cell.angle_gamma   90.00
#
_symmetry.space_group_name_H-M   'P 1'
#
loop_
_entity.id
_entity.type
_entity.pdbx_description
1 polymer ?
#
loop_
_entity_poly.entity_id
_entity_poly.type
_entity_poly.pdbx_seq_one_letter_code
_entity_poly.pdbx_strand_id
1 'polypeptide(L)' 'MKNSWGKVLAKWMSLLGLLVGLIYSIGGLIVDLLTIGLNAGTAMAFGAIIILPVLCGILGIIVGYLAELITIIAKKYL' A
#
# COMPACT_ATOMS: atom_id res chain seq x y z
N MET A 1 13.81 17.52 11.68
CA MET A 1 13.15 17.47 10.35
C MET A 1 11.68 17.14 10.56
N LYS A 2 10.76 18.08 10.31
CA LYS A 2 9.31 17.85 10.44
C LYS A 2 8.85 17.23 9.12
N ASN A 3 9.03 15.92 8.96
CA ASN A 3 8.79 15.22 7.69
C ASN A 3 7.28 15.19 7.34
N SER A 4 6.82 16.28 6.73
CA SER A 4 5.42 16.47 6.32
C SER A 4 5.10 15.63 5.08
N TRP A 5 6.05 15.48 4.16
CA TRP A 5 5.87 14.80 2.89
C TRP A 5 5.77 13.28 3.05
N GLY A 6 6.64 12.67 3.88
CA GLY A 6 6.57 11.24 4.16
C GLY A 6 5.24 10.81 4.81
N LYS A 7 4.69 11.64 5.71
CA LYS A 7 3.39 11.36 6.34
C LYS A 7 2.22 11.45 5.36
N VAL A 8 2.23 12.46 4.49
CA VAL A 8 1.17 12.63 3.47
C VAL A 8 1.22 11.49 2.46
N LEU A 9 2.41 11.17 1.93
CA LEU A 9 2.57 10.10 0.95
C LEU A 9 2.23 8.73 1.54
N ALA A 10 2.66 8.44 2.77
CA ALA A 10 2.31 7.22 3.47
C ALA A 10 0.79 7.05 3.63
N LYS A 11 0.08 8.11 4.00
CA LYS A 11 -1.39 8.09 4.13
C LYS A 11 -2.06 7.76 2.80
N TRP A 12 -1.67 8.44 1.73
CA TRP A 12 -2.24 8.21 0.40
C TRP A 12 -1.92 6.83 -0.15
N MET A 13 -0.68 6.35 0.01
CA MET A 13 -0.30 5.00 -0.42
C MET A 13 -0.99 3.93 0.41
N SER A 14 -1.20 4.14 1.71
CA SER A 14 -1.96 3.21 2.54
C SER A 14 -3.43 3.13 2.09
N LEU A 15 -4.06 4.27 1.78
CA LEU A 15 -5.41 4.32 1.20
C LEU A 15 -5.50 3.56 -0.14
N LEU A 16 -4.51 3.73 -1.01
CA LEU A 16 -4.42 2.95 -2.25
C LEU A 16 -4.24 1.46 -1.97
N GLY A 17 -3.38 1.08 -1.02
CA GLY A 17 -3.20 -0.30 -0.60
C GLY A 17 -4.49 -0.93 -0.07
N LEU A 18 -5.31 -0.18 0.67
CA LEU A 18 -6.63 -0.62 1.13
C LEU A 18 -7.57 -0.89 -0.05
N LEU A 19 -7.64 0.02 -1.03
CA LEU A 19 -8.46 -0.15 -2.23
C LEU A 19 -8.03 -1.38 -3.04
N VAL A 20 -6.73 -1.55 -3.25
CA VAL A 20 -6.19 -2.73 -3.95
C VAL A 20 -6.48 -4.01 -3.17
N GLY A 21 -6.34 -4.00 -1.84
CA GLY A 21 -6.67 -5.14 -1.00
C GLY A 21 -8.14 -5.52 -1.02
N LEU A 22 -9.04 -4.55 -1.06
CA LEU A 22 -10.47 -4.80 -1.25
C LEU A 22 -10.74 -5.46 -2.61
N ILE A 23 -10.22 -4.89 -3.70
CA ILE A 23 -10.39 -5.46 -5.05
C ILE A 23 -9.83 -6.89 -5.11
N TYR A 24 -8.65 -7.12 -4.55
CA TYR A 24 -8.03 -8.44 -4.50
C TYR A 24 -8.85 -9.45 -3.70
N SER A 25 -9.36 -9.07 -2.53
CA SER A 25 -10.20 -9.94 -1.70
C SER A 25 -11.50 -10.34 -2.38
N ILE A 26 -12.16 -9.39 -3.05
CA ILE A 26 -13.41 -9.63 -3.78
C ILE A 26 -13.13 -10.51 -5.00
N GLY A 27 -12.06 -10.22 -5.74
CA GLY A 27 -11.62 -11.03 -6.87
C GLY A 27 -11.33 -12.47 -6.46
N GLY A 28 -10.58 -12.67 -5.37
CA GLY A 28 -10.29 -13.99 -4.81
C GLY A 28 -11.56 -14.75 -4.41
N LEU A 29 -12.48 -14.08 -3.71
CA LEU A 29 -13.78 -14.67 -3.35
C LEU A 29 -14.58 -15.13 -4.58
N ILE A 30 -14.68 -14.28 -5.60
CA ILE A 30 -15.42 -14.61 -6.83
C ILE A 30 -14.78 -15.81 -7.53
N VAL A 31 -13.47 -15.80 -7.71
CA VAL A 31 -12.74 -16.89 -8.39
C VAL A 31 -12.90 -18.20 -7.62
N ASP A 32 -12.72 -18.18 -6.30
CA ASP A 32 -12.85 -19.37 -5.47
C ASP A 32 -14.27 -19.92 -5.51
N LEU A 33 -15.31 -19.08 -5.39
CA LEU A 33 -16.71 -19.51 -5.52
C LEU A 33 -17.04 -20.15 -6.87
N LEU A 34 -16.37 -19.74 -7.94
CA LEU A 34 -16.61 -20.26 -9.30
C LEU A 34 -15.78 -21.50 -9.64
N THR A 35 -14.79 -21.87 -8.83
CA THR A 35 -13.82 -22.93 -9.18
C THR A 35 -13.75 -24.06 -8.17
N ILE A 36 -13.40 -23.76 -6.91
CA ILE A 36 -13.05 -24.76 -5.88
C ILE A 36 -13.81 -24.57 -4.57
N GLY A 37 -14.60 -23.51 -4.44
CA GLY A 37 -15.28 -23.12 -3.20
C GLY A 37 -14.36 -22.39 -2.21
N LEU A 38 -14.95 -21.99 -1.07
CA LEU A 38 -14.24 -21.25 -0.01
C LEU A 38 -13.11 -22.09 0.58
N ASN A 39 -11.90 -21.55 0.58
CA ASN A 39 -10.70 -22.24 1.01
C ASN A 39 -9.73 -21.31 1.77
N ALA A 40 -8.58 -21.83 2.18
CA ALA A 40 -7.56 -21.06 2.89
C ALA A 40 -6.99 -19.90 2.04
N GLY A 41 -6.96 -20.04 0.72
CA GLY A 41 -6.62 -18.98 -0.23
C GLY A 41 -7.62 -17.82 -0.18
N THR A 42 -8.93 -18.11 -0.10
CA THR A 42 -9.95 -17.07 0.09
C THR A 42 -9.71 -16.31 1.40
N ALA A 43 -9.44 -17.03 2.49
CA ALA A 43 -9.14 -16.41 3.79
C ALA A 43 -7.88 -15.53 3.72
N MET A 44 -6.84 -15.97 3.00
CA MET A 44 -5.63 -15.19 2.77
C MET A 44 -5.90 -13.95 1.90
N ALA A 45 -6.80 -14.04 0.91
CA ALA A 45 -7.20 -12.91 0.07
C ALA A 45 -7.88 -11.79 0.88
N PHE A 46 -8.71 -12.14 1.86
CA PHE A 46 -9.24 -11.16 2.82
C PHE A 46 -8.16 -10.59 3.75
N GLY A 47 -7.13 -11.37 4.08
CA GLY A 47 -5.94 -10.86 4.79
C GLY A 47 -5.22 -9.73 4.04
N ALA A 48 -5.33 -9.68 2.72
CA ALA A 48 -4.75 -8.62 1.90
C ALA A 48 -5.35 -7.23 2.19
N ILE A 49 -6.58 -7.15 2.70
CA ILE A 49 -7.23 -5.90 3.13
C ILE A 49 -6.42 -5.21 4.25
N ILE A 50 -5.70 -5.99 5.07
CA ILE A 50 -4.86 -5.45 6.15
C ILE A 50 -3.42 -5.30 5.67
N ILE A 51 -2.87 -6.34 5.04
CA ILE A 51 -1.45 -6.39 4.70
C ILE A 51 -1.08 -5.34 3.63
N LEU A 52 -1.89 -5.17 2.58
CA LEU A 52 -1.58 -4.23 1.51
C LEU A 52 -1.57 -2.75 1.95
N PRO A 53 -2.55 -2.23 2.71
CA PRO A 53 -2.45 -0.86 3.22
C PRO A 53 -1.22 -0.65 4.11
N VAL A 54 -0.80 -1.64 4.89
CA VAL A 54 0.41 -1.55 5.72
C VAL A 54 1.65 -1.51 4.84
N LEU A 55 1.81 -2.45 3.90
CA LEU A 55 2.97 -2.51 3.00
C LEU A 55 3.07 -1.26 2.12
N CYS A 56 1.96 -0.82 1.50
CA CYS A 56 1.95 0.40 0.70
C CYS A 56 2.21 1.65 1.55
N GLY A 57 1.71 1.70 2.79
CA GLY A 57 2.02 2.78 3.72
C GLY A 57 3.51 2.87 4.03
N ILE A 58 4.16 1.74 4.32
CA ILE A 58 5.61 1.66 4.55
C ILE A 58 6.38 2.13 3.31
N LEU A 59 5.99 1.68 2.11
CA LEU A 59 6.59 2.16 0.86
C LEU A 59 6.43 3.67 0.69
N GLY A 60 5.27 4.24 1.02
CA GLY A 60 5.06 5.69 0.98
C GLY A 60 5.94 6.47 1.96
N ILE A 61 6.26 5.90 3.13
CA ILE A 61 7.24 6.49 4.04
C ILE A 61 8.63 6.50 3.38
N ILE A 62 9.07 5.36 2.84
CA ILE A 62 10.40 5.21 2.21
C ILE A 62 10.55 6.18 1.03
N VAL A 63 9.58 6.21 0.12
CA VAL A 63 9.58 7.10 -1.04
C VAL A 63 9.51 8.57 -0.61
N GLY A 64 8.76 8.89 0.43
CA GLY A 64 8.69 10.25 0.97
C GLY A 64 10.04 10.75 1.51
N TYR A 65 10.79 9.90 2.21
CA TYR A 65 12.15 10.23 2.66
C TYR A 65 13.13 10.38 1.49
N LEU A 66 13.05 9.49 0.49
CA LEU A 66 13.86 9.60 -0.74
C LEU A 66 13.60 10.92 -1.47
N ALA A 67 12.33 11.30 -1.62
CA ALA A 67 11.96 12.56 -2.25
C ALA A 67 12.50 13.77 -1.48
N GLU A 68 12.40 13.76 -0.14
CA GLU A 68 12.96 14.83 0.70
C GLU A 68 14.48 14.94 0.52
N LEU A 69 15.21 13.82 0.54
CA LEU A 69 16.65 13.79 0.31
C LEU A 69 17.03 14.39 -1.06
N ILE A 70 16.32 14.01 -2.12
CA ILE A 70 16.54 14.53 -3.48
C ILE A 70 16.30 16.04 -3.50
N THR A 71 15.25 16.55 -2.86
CA THR A 71 14.99 18.00 -2.83
C THR A 71 16.04 18.80 -2.07
N ILE A 72 16.60 18.24 -0.99
CA ILE A 72 17.70 18.87 -0.23
C ILE A 72 18.96 18.94 -1.09
N ILE A 73 19.29 17.86 -1.78
CA ILE A 73 20.44 17.80 -2.70
C ILE A 73 20.23 18.79 -3.83
N ALA A 74 19.08 18.77 -4.49
CA ALA A 74 18.77 19.68 -5.60
C ALA A 74 18.94 21.15 -5.19
N LYS A 75 18.39 21.56 -4.03
CA LYS A 75 18.54 22.92 -3.50
C LYS A 75 19.96 23.32 -3.10
N LYS A 76 20.88 22.35 -2.93
CA LYS A 76 22.28 22.63 -2.62
C LYS A 76 23.10 22.93 -3.89
N TYR A 77 22.67 22.41 -5.04
CA TYR A 77 23.36 22.55 -6.32
C TYR A 77 22.71 23.55 -7.29
N LEU A 78 21.53 24.07 -6.95
CA LEU A 78 20.81 25.14 -7.64
C LEU A 78 20.85 26.41 -6.79
#